data_AF-A0A965F054-F1
#
_entry.id   AF-A0A965F054-F1
#
_cell.length_a   1.000
_cell.length_b   1.000
_cell.length_c   1.000
_cell.angle_alpha   90.00
_cell.angle_beta   90.00
_cell.angle_gamma   90.00
#
_symmetry.space_group_name_H-M   'P 1'
#
loop_
_entity.id
_entity.type
_entity.pdbx_description
1 polymer ?
#
loop_
_entity_poly.entity_id
_entity_poly.type
_entity_poly.pdbx_seq_one_letter_code
_entity_poly.pdbx_strand_id
1 'polypeptide(L)'
;MRSTAPPDQRLEVLFDELAELAGQRNAIDGRIVEIVAQLDRDELCGATGARSVPALVAWKLGMSSANAHTISTVARRLGEFPRCAQGMREGRLSLDQVG
;
A
#
# COMPACT_ATOMS: atom_id res chain seq x y z
N MET A 1 35.51 2.07 20.75
CA MET A 1 34.98 0.71 20.98
C MET A 1 33.60 0.65 20.35
N ARG A 2 33.34 -0.24 19.38
CA ARG A 2 31.96 -0.53 18.96
C ARG A 2 31.40 -1.49 20.00
N SER A 3 30.57 -0.99 20.90
CA SER A 3 29.78 -1.87 21.77
C SER A 3 28.71 -2.52 20.90
N THR A 4 28.89 -3.80 20.56
CA THR A 4 27.83 -4.58 19.95
C THR A 4 26.83 -4.95 21.03
N ALA A 5 25.62 -4.38 20.95
CA ALA A 5 24.50 -4.82 21.78
C ALA A 5 24.35 -6.36 21.69
N PRO A 6 23.91 -7.03 22.78
CA PRO A 6 23.57 -8.45 22.73
C PRO A 6 22.63 -8.74 21.55
N PRO A 7 22.70 -9.94 20.93
CA PRO A 7 21.88 -10.26 19.76
C PRO A 7 20.39 -9.96 19.94
N ASP A 8 19.83 -10.24 21.12
CA ASP A 8 18.41 -10.02 21.43
C ASP A 8 18.05 -8.53 21.46
N GLN A 9 18.90 -7.69 22.06
CA GLN A 9 18.69 -6.24 22.08
C GLN A 9 18.80 -5.63 20.67
N ARG A 10 19.69 -6.16 19.83
CA ARG A 10 19.78 -5.73 18.43
C ARG A 10 18.55 -6.16 17.63
N LEU A 11 17.98 -7.32 17.93
CA LEU A 11 16.75 -7.80 17.29
C LEU A 11 15.55 -6.92 17.64
N GLU A 12 15.39 -6.55 18.91
CA GLU A 12 14.33 -5.65 19.38
C GLU A 12 14.37 -4.31 18.64
N VAL A 13 15.55 -3.68 18.54
CA VAL A 13 15.71 -2.41 17.80
C VAL A 13 15.31 -2.55 16.33
N LEU A 14 15.70 -3.65 15.67
CA LEU A 14 15.33 -3.88 14.27
C LEU A 14 13.83 -4.15 14.09
N PHE A 15 13.18 -4.78 15.07
CA PHE A 15 11.74 -5.02 15.03
C PHE A 15 10.95 -3.74 15.25
N ASP A 16 11.38 -2.86 16.15
CA ASP A 16 10.78 -1.54 16.33
C ASP A 16 10.90 -0.70 15.06
N GLU A 17 12.07 -0.71 14.40
CA GLU A 17 12.28 -0.04 13.11
C GLU A 17 11.38 -0.63 12.01
N LEU A 18 11.27 -1.95 11.93
CA LEU A 18 10.37 -2.61 10.98
C LEU A 18 8.90 -2.29 11.24
N ALA A 19 8.47 -2.19 12.50
CA ALA A 19 7.10 -1.84 12.86
C ALA A 19 6.74 -0.41 12.42
N GLU A 20 7.65 0.53 12.64
CA GLU A 20 7.50 1.92 12.19
C GLU A 20 7.43 1.98 10.65
N LEU A 21 8.38 1.35 9.96
CA LEU A 21 8.40 1.28 8.50
C LEU A 21 7.15 0.57 7.94
N ALA A 22 6.64 -0.46 8.62
CA ALA A 22 5.41 -1.13 8.22
C ALA A 22 4.20 -0.20 8.34
N GLY A 23 4.09 0.58 9.42
CA GLY A 23 3.05 1.59 9.58
C GLY A 23 3.08 2.64 8.46
N GLN A 24 4.27 3.13 8.12
CA GLN A 24 4.49 4.06 7.02
C GLN A 24 4.11 3.45 5.66
N ARG A 25 4.57 2.22 5.38
CA ARG A 25 4.23 1.50 4.15
C ARG A 25 2.72 1.30 4.01
N ASN A 26 2.05 0.91 5.08
CA ASN A 26 0.60 0.72 5.11
C ASN A 26 -0.15 2.03 4.79
N ALA A 27 0.29 3.15 5.35
CA ALA A 27 -0.27 4.47 5.05
C ALA A 27 -0.03 4.90 3.59
N ILE A 28 1.16 4.62 3.05
CA ILE A 28 1.50 4.86 1.65
C ILE A 28 0.61 4.02 0.72
N ASP A 29 0.44 2.72 1.01
CA ASP A 29 -0.44 1.84 0.24
C ASP A 29 -1.90 2.32 0.31
N GLY A 30 -2.36 2.77 1.47
CA GLY A 30 -3.67 3.39 1.63
C GLY A 30 -3.86 4.61 0.73
N ARG A 31 -2.86 5.48 0.67
CA ARG A 31 -2.89 6.66 -0.21
C ARG A 31 -2.86 6.28 -1.69
N ILE A 32 -2.08 5.27 -2.06
CA ILE A 32 -2.06 4.74 -3.43
C ILE A 32 -3.45 4.24 -3.82
N VAL A 33 -4.09 3.44 -2.96
CA VAL A 33 -5.44 2.92 -3.19
C VAL A 33 -6.45 4.05 -3.38
N GLU A 34 -6.40 5.12 -2.57
CA GLU A 34 -7.28 6.29 -2.75
C GLU A 34 -7.10 6.97 -4.12
N ILE A 35 -5.85 7.15 -4.55
CA ILE A 35 -5.52 7.75 -5.86
C ILE A 35 -6.04 6.85 -6.98
N VAL A 36 -5.79 5.54 -6.89
CA VAL A 36 -6.27 4.57 -7.88
C VAL A 36 -7.80 4.53 -7.93
N ALA A 37 -8.46 4.64 -6.78
CA ALA A 37 -9.91 4.70 -6.71
C ALA A 37 -10.47 5.97 -7.37
N GLN A 38 -9.76 7.10 -7.27
CA GLN A 38 -10.13 8.32 -8.00
C GLN A 38 -9.88 8.17 -9.51
N LEU A 39 -8.74 7.62 -9.92
CA LEU A 39 -8.42 7.36 -11.33
C LEU A 39 -9.48 6.47 -12.01
N ASP A 40 -9.99 5.46 -11.30
CA ASP A 40 -11.03 4.56 -11.78
C ASP A 40 -12.41 5.25 -11.84
N ARG A 41 -12.83 5.94 -10.76
CA ARG A 41 -14.11 6.66 -10.71
C ARG A 41 -14.24 7.77 -11.75
N ASP A 42 -13.16 8.51 -11.99
CA ASP A 42 -13.13 9.63 -12.94
C ASP A 42 -12.78 9.17 -14.37
N GLU A 43 -12.65 7.86 -14.61
CA GLU A 43 -12.31 7.25 -15.91
C GLU A 43 -11.00 7.79 -16.54
N LEU A 44 -10.05 8.22 -15.70
CA LEU A 44 -8.83 8.91 -16.14
C LEU A 44 -7.77 7.99 -16.76
N CYS A 45 -7.93 6.67 -16.64
CA CYS A 45 -6.99 5.70 -17.22
C CYS A 45 -6.85 5.85 -18.74
N GLY A 46 -7.93 6.23 -19.44
CA GLY A 46 -7.90 6.41 -20.90
C GLY A 46 -6.91 7.48 -21.35
N ALA A 47 -6.72 8.54 -20.55
CA ALA A 47 -5.81 9.65 -20.86
C ALA A 47 -4.32 9.25 -20.82
N THR A 48 -3.98 8.10 -20.23
CA THR A 48 -2.59 7.66 -20.08
C THR A 48 -2.15 6.68 -21.17
N GLY A 49 -3.07 6.24 -22.05
CA GLY A 49 -2.82 5.17 -23.02
C GLY A 49 -2.69 3.77 -22.40
N ALA A 50 -3.01 3.60 -21.11
CA ALA A 50 -2.99 2.29 -20.48
C ALA A 50 -4.27 1.52 -20.83
N ARG A 51 -4.14 0.22 -21.10
CA ARG A 51 -5.27 -0.65 -21.48
C ARG A 51 -6.24 -0.94 -20.33
N SER A 52 -5.83 -0.72 -19.09
CA SER A 52 -6.63 -0.93 -17.88
C SER A 52 -5.98 -0.28 -16.66
N VAL A 53 -6.75 -0.05 -15.60
CA VAL A 53 -6.24 0.49 -14.32
C VAL A 53 -5.16 -0.40 -13.71
N PRO A 54 -5.29 -1.74 -13.62
CA PRO A 54 -4.19 -2.58 -13.14
C PRO A 54 -2.92 -2.48 -14.00
N ALA A 55 -3.05 -2.32 -15.32
CA ALA A 55 -1.90 -2.14 -16.21
C ALA A 55 -1.22 -0.78 -15.96
N LEU A 56 -2.01 0.28 -15.74
CA LEU A 56 -1.50 1.60 -15.35
C LEU A 56 -0.73 1.53 -14.02
N VAL A 57 -1.30 0.90 -13.00
CA VAL A 57 -0.70 0.75 -11.67
C VAL A 57 0.60 -0.04 -11.75
N ALA A 58 0.60 -1.18 -12.43
CA ALA A 58 1.80 -2.00 -12.63
C ALA A 58 2.93 -1.19 -13.29
N TRP A 59 2.61 -0.45 -14.35
CA TRP A 59 3.58 0.39 -15.06
C TRP A 59 4.10 1.55 -14.21
N LYS A 60 3.20 2.34 -13.61
CA LYS A 60 3.59 3.58 -12.90
C LYS A 60 4.30 3.33 -11.57
N LEU A 61 3.95 2.25 -10.89
CA LEU A 61 4.52 1.92 -9.59
C LEU A 61 5.60 0.83 -9.65
N GLY A 62 5.91 0.31 -10.85
CA GLY A 62 6.91 -0.75 -11.01
C GLY A 62 6.52 -2.06 -10.30
N MET A 63 5.23 -2.34 -10.21
CA MET A 63 4.69 -3.47 -9.45
C MET A 63 4.41 -4.68 -10.32
N SER A 64 4.41 -5.87 -9.70
CA SER A 64 3.93 -7.08 -10.37
C SER A 64 2.46 -6.96 -10.77
N SER A 65 2.06 -7.71 -11.80
CA SER A 65 0.66 -7.75 -12.23
C SER A 65 -0.30 -8.20 -11.13
N ALA A 66 0.15 -9.12 -10.25
CA ALA A 66 -0.64 -9.58 -9.12
C ALA A 66 -0.88 -8.45 -8.11
N ASN A 67 0.18 -7.73 -7.71
CA ASN A 67 0.05 -6.65 -6.74
C ASN A 67 -0.79 -5.48 -7.27
N ALA A 68 -0.61 -5.14 -8.55
CA ALA A 68 -1.43 -4.12 -9.21
C ALA A 68 -2.92 -4.50 -9.27
N HIS A 69 -3.23 -5.79 -9.41
CA HIS A 69 -4.59 -6.31 -9.33
C HIS A 69 -5.18 -6.17 -7.92
N THR A 70 -4.41 -6.51 -6.88
CA THR A 70 -4.84 -6.33 -5.49
C THR A 70 -5.17 -4.87 -5.21
N ILE A 71 -4.26 -3.94 -5.53
CA ILE A 71 -4.50 -2.49 -5.37
C ILE A 71 -5.77 -2.05 -6.10
N SER A 72 -5.92 -2.43 -7.37
CA SER A 72 -7.08 -2.03 -8.17
C SER A 72 -8.39 -2.62 -7.63
N THR A 73 -8.34 -3.81 -7.02
CA THR A 73 -9.50 -4.47 -6.42
C THR A 73 -9.92 -3.78 -5.13
N VAL A 74 -8.97 -3.48 -4.24
CA VAL A 74 -9.25 -2.72 -3.03
C VAL A 74 -9.75 -1.30 -3.38
N ALA A 75 -9.16 -0.65 -4.39
CA ALA A 75 -9.56 0.68 -4.83
C ALA A 75 -11.02 0.75 -5.28
N ARG A 76 -11.49 -0.22 -6.09
CA ARG A 76 -12.89 -0.29 -6.54
C ARG A 76 -13.88 -0.41 -5.38
N ARG A 77 -13.49 -1.11 -4.31
CA ARG A 77 -14.35 -1.40 -3.15
C ARG A 77 -14.07 -0.48 -1.96
N LEU A 78 -13.21 0.52 -2.11
CA LEU A 78 -12.74 1.36 -1.01
C LEU A 78 -13.90 2.04 -0.26
N GLY A 79 -14.93 2.47 -1.01
CA GLY A 79 -16.13 3.09 -0.45
C GLY A 79 -17.06 2.13 0.31
N GLU A 80 -16.95 0.82 0.07
CA GLU A 80 -17.75 -0.21 0.77
C GLU A 80 -17.22 -0.46 2.19
N PHE A 81 -15.94 -0.17 2.45
CA PHE A 81 -15.25 -0.52 3.70
C PHE A 81 -14.57 0.69 4.35
N PRO A 82 -15.32 1.70 4.84
CA PRO A 82 -14.76 2.95 5.34
C PRO A 82 -13.81 2.76 6.53
N ARG A 83 -14.06 1.76 7.39
CA ARG A 83 -13.17 1.42 8.51
C ARG A 83 -11.84 0.84 8.04
N CYS A 84 -11.84 0.03 6.98
CA CYS A 84 -10.61 -0.50 6.38
C CYS A 84 -9.81 0.62 5.73
N ALA A 85 -10.48 1.49 4.95
CA ALA A 85 -9.86 2.66 4.35
C ALA A 85 -9.18 3.57 5.39
N GLN A 86 -9.88 3.84 6.50
CA GLN A 86 -9.32 4.61 7.61
C GLN A 86 -8.15 3.89 8.28
N GLY A 87 -8.25 2.58 8.50
CA GLY A 87 -7.17 1.77 9.07
C GLY A 87 -5.90 1.79 8.22
N MET A 88 -6.03 1.73 6.88
CA MET A 88 -4.88 1.89 5.98
C MET A 88 -4.29 3.30 6.08
N ARG A 89 -5.12 4.35 6.03
CA ARG A 89 -4.66 5.74 6.12
C ARG A 89 -3.87 6.03 7.41
N GLU A 90 -4.27 5.40 8.50
CA GLU A 90 -3.62 5.52 9.80
C GLU A 90 -2.46 4.52 10.00
N GLY A 91 -2.06 3.78 8.95
CA GLY A 91 -0.96 2.82 8.98
C GLY A 91 -1.25 1.51 9.74
N ARG A 92 -2.47 1.33 10.25
CA ARG A 92 -2.87 0.19 11.09
C ARG A 92 -3.22 -1.08 10.31
N LEU A 93 -3.59 -0.96 9.04
CA LEU A 93 -3.93 -2.09 8.17
C LEU A 93 -3.05 -2.07 6.93
N SER A 94 -2.43 -3.21 6.61
CA SER A 94 -1.71 -3.38 5.36
C SER A 94 -2.67 -3.67 4.20
N LEU A 95 -2.18 -3.46 2.97
CA LEU A 95 -2.91 -3.85 1.77
C LEU A 95 -3.27 -5.34 1.76
N ASP A 96 -2.35 -6.21 2.18
CA ASP A 96 -2.55 -7.67 2.23
C ASP A 96 -3.62 -8.11 3.24
N GLN A 97 -3.93 -7.29 4.25
CA GLN A 97 -5.01 -7.57 5.20
C GLN A 97 -6.38 -7.16 4.67
N VAL A 98 -6.42 -6.25 3.70
CA VAL A 98 -7.65 -5.66 3.15
C VAL A 98 -8.05 -6.30 1.82
N GLY A 99 -7.07 -6.69 0.99
CA GLY A 99 -7.28 -7.33 -0.31
C GLY A 99 -7.59 -8.81 -0.22
#